data_AF-A0AAW6JNN4-F1
#
_entry.id   AF-A0AAW6JNN4-F1
#
_cell.length_a   1.000
_cell.length_b   1.000
_cell.length_c   1.000
_cell.angle_alpha   90.00
_cell.angle_beta   90.00
_cell.angle_gamma   90.00
#
_symmetry.space_group_name_H-M   'P 1'
#
loop_
_entity.id
_entity.type
_entity.pdbx_description
1 polymer ?
#
loop_
_entity_poly.entity_id
_entity_poly.type
_entity_poly.pdbx_seq_one_letter_code
_entity_poly.pdbx_strand_id
1 'polypeptide(L)'
;MTTQIIPKPEILLNKIQALPPEQLQQIEDFIEFLTQKYVHPNIKDIIPQPPRILGLQEGKGWMSEDFNNPLPDEFWLGEESVTQP
;
A
#
# COMPACT_ATOMS: atom_id res chain seq x y z
N MET A 1 3.85 -22.83 -22.96
CA MET A 1 3.51 -21.41 -22.99
C MET A 1 2.00 -21.30 -22.89
N THR A 2 1.46 -20.87 -21.75
CA THR A 2 0.00 -20.76 -21.56
C THR A 2 -0.39 -19.31 -21.78
N THR A 3 -1.12 -19.05 -22.87
CA THR A 3 -1.70 -17.73 -23.17
C THR A 3 -2.82 -17.44 -22.17
N GLN A 4 -2.61 -16.46 -21.30
CA GLN A 4 -3.66 -15.94 -20.42
C GLN A 4 -4.64 -15.12 -21.27
N ILE A 5 -5.76 -15.74 -21.65
CA ILE A 5 -6.87 -15.06 -22.31
C ILE A 5 -7.60 -14.28 -21.22
N ILE A 6 -7.36 -12.98 -21.08
CA ILE A 6 -8.11 -12.14 -20.13
C ILE A 6 -9.50 -11.94 -20.76
N PRO A 7 -10.57 -12.53 -20.20
CA PRO A 7 -11.90 -12.37 -20.78
C PRO A 7 -12.36 -10.91 -20.65
N LYS A 8 -13.04 -10.41 -21.69
CA LYS A 8 -13.60 -9.05 -21.69
C LYS A 8 -14.58 -8.90 -20.49
N PRO A 9 -14.52 -7.80 -19.71
CA PRO A 9 -15.32 -7.64 -18.49
C PRO A 9 -16.83 -7.75 -18.71
N GLU A 10 -17.32 -7.38 -19.89
CA GLU A 10 -18.72 -7.50 -20.31
C GLU A 10 -19.23 -8.95 -20.29
N ILE A 11 -18.40 -9.90 -20.72
CA ILE A 11 -18.77 -11.33 -20.78
C ILE A 11 -18.82 -11.92 -19.37
N LEU A 12 -17.93 -11.46 -18.50
CA LEU A 12 -17.86 -11.89 -17.11
C LEU A 12 -19.08 -11.41 -16.32
N LEU A 13 -19.49 -10.15 -16.50
CA LEU A 13 -20.67 -9.58 -15.82
C LEU A 13 -21.96 -10.33 -16.18
N ASN A 14 -22.16 -10.64 -17.47
CA ASN A 14 -23.33 -11.40 -17.92
C ASN A 14 -23.39 -12.81 -17.31
N LYS A 15 -22.23 -13.45 -17.10
CA LYS A 15 -22.16 -14.76 -16.46
C LYS A 15 -22.48 -14.67 -14.96
N ILE A 16 -22.00 -13.64 -14.28
CA ILE A 16 -22.29 -13.43 -12.84
C ILE A 16 -23.78 -13.18 -12.62
N GLN A 17 -24.42 -12.35 -13.45
CA GLN A 17 -25.86 -12.07 -13.32
C GLN A 17 -26.78 -13.28 -13.57
N ALA A 18 -26.29 -14.29 -14.29
CA ALA A 18 -27.06 -15.50 -14.58
C ALA A 18 -26.94 -16.59 -13.49
N LEU A 19 -26.17 -16.35 -12.43
CA LEU A 19 -25.90 -17.34 -11.38
C LEU A 19 -26.97 -17.35 -10.28
N PRO A 20 -27.22 -18.51 -9.66
CA PRO A 20 -28.06 -18.60 -8.47
C PRO A 20 -27.39 -17.93 -7.26
N PRO A 21 -28.17 -17.51 -6.25
CA PRO A 21 -27.67 -16.71 -5.12
C PRO A 21 -26.56 -17.39 -4.32
N GLU A 22 -26.55 -18.71 -4.23
CA GLU A 22 -25.49 -19.47 -3.55
C GLU A 22 -24.13 -19.31 -4.23
N GLN A 23 -24.11 -19.28 -5.56
CA GLN A 23 -22.88 -19.08 -6.34
C GLN A 23 -22.42 -17.61 -6.28
N LEU A 24 -23.35 -16.66 -6.11
CA LEU A 24 -23.01 -15.25 -5.89
C LEU A 24 -22.26 -15.08 -4.56
N GLN A 25 -22.74 -15.73 -3.49
CA GLN A 25 -22.04 -15.71 -2.20
C GLN A 25 -20.62 -16.26 -2.33
N GLN A 26 -20.46 -17.39 -3.03
CA GLN A 26 -19.15 -17.98 -3.26
C GLN A 26 -18.20 -17.05 -4.04
N ILE A 27 -18.73 -16.25 -4.98
CA ILE A 27 -17.96 -15.24 -5.70
C ILE A 27 -17.60 -14.08 -4.78
N GLU A 28 -18.52 -13.60 -3.95
CA GLU A 28 -18.26 -12.55 -2.95
C GLU A 28 -17.17 -12.98 -1.97
N ASP A 29 -17.29 -14.16 -1.39
CA ASP A 29 -16.29 -14.75 -0.48
C ASP A 29 -14.93 -14.90 -1.17
N PHE A 30 -14.93 -15.26 -2.46
CA PHE A 30 -13.70 -15.36 -3.24
C PHE A 30 -13.10 -13.97 -3.52
N ILE A 31 -13.91 -12.95 -3.81
CA ILE A 31 -13.44 -11.57 -3.96
C ILE A 31 -12.85 -11.08 -2.64
N GLU A 32 -13.52 -11.31 -1.49
CA GLU A 32 -13.01 -10.95 -0.17
C GLU A 32 -11.69 -11.68 0.15
N PHE A 33 -11.61 -12.97 -0.19
CA PHE A 33 -10.38 -13.72 -0.09
C PHE A 33 -9.27 -13.14 -0.98
N LEU A 34 -9.57 -12.75 -2.22
CA LEU A 34 -8.59 -12.14 -3.11
C LEU A 34 -8.15 -10.76 -2.60
N THR A 35 -9.07 -9.94 -2.10
CA THR A 35 -8.72 -8.63 -1.53
C THR A 35 -7.90 -8.78 -0.26
N GLN A 36 -8.15 -9.79 0.57
CA GLN A 36 -7.39 -10.07 1.79
C GLN A 36 -6.02 -10.73 1.52
N LYS A 37 -5.99 -11.74 0.64
CA LYS A 37 -4.78 -12.52 0.32
C LYS A 37 -3.82 -11.74 -0.58
N TYR A 38 -4.40 -10.98 -1.50
CA TYR A 38 -3.69 -10.06 -2.37
C TYR A 38 -4.09 -8.62 -2.03
N VAL A 39 -4.12 -8.27 -0.73
CA VAL A 39 -3.76 -6.91 -0.28
C VAL A 39 -2.30 -6.71 -0.71
N HIS A 40 -2.09 -6.65 -2.02
CA HIS A 40 -0.84 -6.35 -2.65
C HIS A 40 -0.58 -4.87 -2.39
N PRO A 41 0.72 -4.52 -2.34
CA PRO A 41 1.19 -3.29 -1.76
C PRO A 41 0.50 -2.11 -2.45
N ASN A 42 0.20 -1.09 -1.65
CA ASN A 42 -0.44 0.19 -1.98
C ASN A 42 -0.62 0.40 -3.51
N ILE A 43 -1.83 0.70 -4.00
CA ILE A 43 -2.20 0.96 -5.42
C ILE A 43 -1.09 1.66 -6.28
N LYS A 44 -0.21 2.44 -5.64
CA LYS A 44 1.12 2.84 -6.10
C LYS A 44 1.99 1.78 -6.80
N ASP A 45 1.82 0.48 -6.59
CA ASP A 45 2.64 -0.57 -7.23
C ASP A 45 2.02 -1.12 -8.53
N ILE A 46 0.74 -0.84 -8.77
CA ILE A 46 0.02 -1.21 -10.00
C ILE A 46 0.12 -0.08 -11.04
N ILE A 47 0.24 1.16 -10.56
CA ILE A 47 0.54 2.33 -11.40
C ILE A 47 2.06 2.37 -11.56
N PRO A 48 2.63 2.34 -12.79
CA PRO A 48 4.06 2.53 -12.96
C PRO A 48 4.45 3.88 -12.37
N GLN A 49 5.09 3.86 -11.19
CA GLN A 49 5.61 5.07 -10.60
C GLN A 49 6.66 5.63 -11.55
N PRO A 50 6.70 6.95 -11.76
CA PRO A 50 7.76 7.55 -12.54
C PRO A 50 9.11 7.11 -11.93
N PRO A 51 10.11 6.77 -12.76
CA PRO A 51 11.40 6.37 -12.26
C PRO A 51 11.94 7.45 -11.31
N ARG A 52 12.62 7.04 -10.23
CA ARG A 52 13.24 7.99 -9.31
C ARG A 52 14.21 8.89 -10.10
N ILE A 53 14.00 10.20 -10.01
CA ILE A 53 14.87 11.20 -10.62
C ILE A 53 15.91 11.60 -9.57
N LEU A 54 17.17 11.27 -9.82
CA LEU A 54 18.30 11.73 -8.99
C LEU A 54 18.29 13.25 -8.90
N GLY A 55 18.40 13.80 -7.70
CA GLY A 55 18.45 15.25 -7.46
C GLY A 55 17.11 16.00 -7.58
N LEU A 56 15.96 15.34 -7.76
CA LEU A 56 14.65 16.02 -7.93
C LEU A 56 14.31 17.01 -6.80
N GLN A 57 14.80 16.74 -5.60
CA GLN A 57 14.57 17.53 -4.38
C GLN A 57 15.88 18.11 -3.81
N GLU A 58 16.96 18.13 -4.59
CA GLU A 58 18.23 18.72 -4.16
C GLU A 58 18.04 20.20 -3.78
N GLY A 59 18.57 20.59 -2.61
CA GLY A 59 18.45 21.95 -2.08
C GLY A 59 17.04 22.34 -1.59
N LYS A 60 16.04 21.46 -1.68
CA LYS A 60 14.66 21.73 -1.22
C LYS A 60 14.36 21.19 0.18
N GLY A 61 15.29 20.44 0.78
CA GLY A 61 15.19 19.99 2.15
C GLY A 61 15.60 21.10 3.12
N TRP A 62 14.81 21.30 4.17
CA TRP A 62 15.27 21.99 5.36
C TRP A 62 15.75 20.95 6.37
N MET A 63 16.94 21.15 6.91
CA MET A 63 17.52 20.31 7.96
C MET A 63 17.80 21.22 9.14
N SER A 64 17.38 20.82 10.33
CA SER A 64 17.70 21.56 11.55
C SER A 64 19.21 21.54 11.80
N GLU A 65 19.74 22.62 12.37
CA GLU A 65 21.16 22.78 12.70
C GLU A 65 21.65 21.71 13.68
N ASP A 66 20.74 21.15 14.49
CA ASP A 66 21.02 20.12 15.50
C ASP A 66 20.86 18.68 14.99
N PHE A 67 20.57 18.45 13.70
CA PHE A 67 20.32 17.11 13.17
C PHE A 67 21.48 16.12 13.42
N ASN A 68 22.72 16.62 13.35
CA ASN A 68 23.91 15.80 13.59
C ASN A 68 24.28 15.69 15.07
N ASN A 69 23.57 16.38 15.97
CA ASN A 69 23.85 16.28 17.39
C ASN A 69 23.41 14.92 17.91
N PRO A 70 24.16 14.33 18.86
CA PRO A 70 23.72 13.10 19.51
C PRO A 70 22.39 13.34 20.21
N LEU A 71 21.48 12.38 20.05
CA LEU A 71 20.23 12.41 20.81
C LEU A 71 20.54 12.23 22.30
N PRO A 72 19.84 12.95 23.18
CA PRO A 72 20.07 12.86 24.62
C PRO A 72 19.69 11.47 25.14
N ASP A 73 20.30 11.03 26.24
CA ASP A 73 20.13 9.66 26.78
C ASP A 73 18.67 9.36 27.14
N GLU A 74 17.92 10.38 27.57
CA GLU A 74 16.49 10.33 27.88
C GLU A 74 15.66 9.86 26.67
N PHE A 75 16.05 10.25 25.44
CA PHE A 75 15.39 9.80 24.21
C PHE A 75 15.52 8.28 24.02
N TRP A 76 16.69 7.72 24.37
CA TRP A 76 16.95 6.28 24.24
C TRP A 76 16.39 5.47 25.40
N LEU A 77 16.37 6.03 26.60
CA LEU A 77 15.93 5.36 27.82
C LEU A 77 14.41 5.49 28.07
N GLY A 78 13.71 6.33 27.30
CA GLY A 78 12.27 6.53 27.43
C GLY A 78 11.88 7.22 28.74
N GLU A 79 12.83 7.90 29.37
CA GLU A 79 12.60 8.64 30.60
C GLU A 79 11.98 10.00 30.21
N GLU A 80 10.72 10.20 30.59
CA GLU A 80 10.11 11.53 30.47
C GLU A 80 10.95 12.49 31.31
N SER A 81 11.47 13.53 30.67
CA SER A 81 12.09 14.65 31.38
C SER A 81 11.05 15.17 32.36
N VAL A 82 11.19 14.80 33.64
CA VAL A 82 10.42 15.36 34.73
C VAL A 82 10.72 16.85 34.69
N THR A 83 9.76 17.60 34.16
CA THR A 83 9.79 19.05 34.20
C THR A 83 9.77 19.42 35.67
N GLN A 84 10.93 19.74 36.24
CA GLN A 84 10.98 20.40 37.54
C GLN A 84 10.55 21.87 37.35
N PRO A 85 9.75 22.41 38.27
CA PRO A 85 9.12 23.74 38.17
C PRO A 85 10.11 24.90 38.14
#